data_AF-A0ABD3QDW0-F1
#
_entry.id   AF-A0ABD3QDW0-F1
#
_cell.length_a   1.000
_cell.length_b   1.000
_cell.length_c   1.000
_cell.angle_alpha   90.00
_cell.angle_beta   90.00
_cell.angle_gamma   90.00
#
_symmetry.space_group_name_H-M   'P 1'
#
loop_
_entity.id
_entity.type
_entity.pdbx_description
1 polymer ?
#
loop_
_entity_poly.entity_id
_entity_poly.type
_entity_poly.pdbx_seq_one_letter_code
_entity_poly.pdbx_strand_id
1 'polypeptide(L)'
;MEPTINQDKRRAEELIRRTVKNMIANEPNKILPNKSDKKDKKRRLSSKKKQPHGDIGSESTSGKTRPTVGGRQEAAAPKEATKKDHKRKKLGNFPYPTDYNDHFETPKCAYYDILPLMEKILARKQKNAEPQNKQGCTNEKIIYDPYYCTGRAATLLNDVLQHSQISSPIRIQHEKRDFYRDVKQNTVPQYDILVTNPPYSGDHKEQCLDFAVSQLKKYGRPFFLLMPNYVAMKEYFRKTVLNDNDGSGSKKVVQTFYIAPSSMSPYEYDHPDGTGYQVPPFASVWYCGLAYTERTSQSKSVIDTFVKFHSLRDPSRKGTPRIVRSLQELIIIGGVSGERRKNPRRRRKMLQQAMMGSNRDATAVGSVGVKTSDTLGEQSTNKRRKSGIEIEHRRKEGSGIFKKSKFA
;
A
#
# COMPACT_ATOMS: atom_id res chain seq x y z
N MET A 1 19.71 35.59 31.07
CA MET A 1 19.37 35.52 29.63
C MET A 1 18.54 34.25 29.35
N GLU A 2 17.31 34.18 29.85
CA GLU A 2 16.40 33.02 29.63
C GLU A 2 14.95 33.32 29.17
N PRO A 3 14.51 34.54 28.79
CA PRO A 3 13.12 34.73 28.36
C PRO A 3 12.85 34.37 26.87
N THR A 4 13.87 34.14 26.04
CA THR A 4 13.72 34.01 24.58
C THR A 4 13.17 32.64 24.11
N ILE A 5 13.51 31.54 24.79
CA ILE A 5 13.13 30.19 24.36
C ILE A 5 11.60 29.95 24.46
N ASN A 6 10.94 30.59 25.41
CA ASN A 6 9.49 30.43 25.60
C ASN A 6 8.67 31.22 24.55
N GLN A 7 9.24 32.29 23.99
CA GLN A 7 8.59 33.11 22.98
C GLN A 7 8.56 32.41 21.61
N ASP A 8 9.64 31.69 21.27
CA ASP A 8 9.73 30.95 20.02
C ASP A 8 8.82 29.71 19.98
N LYS A 9 8.65 29.02 21.12
CA LYS A 9 7.65 27.94 21.23
C LYS A 9 6.23 28.44 21.01
N ARG A 10 5.86 29.58 21.62
CA ARG A 10 4.52 30.18 21.43
C ARG A 10 4.29 30.62 19.98
N ARG A 11 5.30 31.21 19.34
CA ARG A 11 5.23 31.58 17.91
C ARG A 11 5.06 30.36 17.00
N ALA A 12 5.77 29.28 17.28
CA ALA A 12 5.63 28.02 16.53
C ALA A 12 4.23 27.41 16.69
N GLU A 13 3.70 27.34 17.92
CA GLU A 13 2.34 26.84 18.18
C GLU A 13 1.25 27.69 17.50
N GLU A 14 1.43 29.01 17.47
CA GLU A 14 0.47 29.91 16.85
C GLU A 14 0.49 29.84 15.31
N LEU A 15 1.68 29.65 14.71
CA LEU A 15 1.82 29.38 13.29
C LEU A 15 1.15 28.05 12.89
N ILE A 16 1.27 27.02 13.75
CA ILE A 16 0.61 25.73 13.57
C ILE A 16 -0.92 25.89 13.61
N ARG A 17 -1.45 26.62 14.60
CA ARG A 17 -2.90 26.87 14.72
C ARG A 17 -3.44 27.63 13.50
N ARG A 18 -2.73 28.65 13.00
CA ARG A 18 -3.14 29.40 11.79
C ARG A 18 -3.15 28.52 10.54
N THR A 19 -2.15 27.68 10.37
CA THR A 19 -2.05 26.77 9.22
C THR A 19 -3.20 25.77 9.20
N VAL A 20 -3.55 25.17 10.34
CA VAL A 20 -4.68 24.23 10.45
C VAL A 20 -6.02 24.93 10.18
N LYS A 21 -6.22 26.14 10.72
CA LYS A 21 -7.43 26.92 10.48
C LYS A 21 -7.63 27.24 8.98
N ASN A 22 -6.55 27.59 8.28
CA ASN A 22 -6.59 27.88 6.84
C ASN A 22 -6.81 26.62 5.97
N MET A 23 -6.38 25.45 6.43
CA MET A 23 -6.67 24.18 5.74
C MET A 23 -8.15 23.78 5.87
N ILE A 24 -8.78 24.08 7.01
CA ILE A 24 -10.20 23.79 7.26
C ILE A 24 -11.10 24.79 6.51
N ALA A 25 -10.73 26.07 6.51
CA ALA A 25 -11.52 27.13 5.88
C ALA A 25 -11.56 27.08 4.34
N ASN A 26 -10.63 26.36 3.70
CA ASN A 26 -10.52 26.26 2.23
C ASN A 26 -11.16 24.99 1.65
N GLU A 27 -11.99 24.26 2.40
CA GLU A 27 -12.86 23.25 1.78
C GLU A 27 -14.06 23.92 1.09
N PRO A 28 -14.20 23.82 -0.25
CA PRO A 28 -15.41 24.27 -0.90
C PRO A 28 -16.57 23.38 -0.46
N ASN A 29 -17.59 24.00 0.17
CA ASN A 29 -18.88 23.40 0.50
C ASN A 29 -19.49 22.73 -0.74
N LYS A 30 -19.24 21.43 -0.90
CA LYS A 30 -19.99 20.59 -1.82
C LYS A 30 -21.26 20.15 -1.11
N ILE A 31 -22.32 20.92 -1.34
CA ILE A 31 -23.70 20.48 -1.13
C ILE A 31 -23.88 19.19 -1.94
N LEU A 32 -23.93 18.05 -1.27
CA LEU A 32 -24.25 16.76 -1.88
C LEU A 32 -25.78 16.65 -2.01
N PRO A 33 -26.32 16.28 -3.19
CA PRO A 33 -27.74 16.03 -3.34
C PRO A 33 -28.14 14.73 -2.63
N ASN A 34 -29.31 14.79 -1.97
CA ASN A 34 -29.98 13.67 -1.30
C ASN A 34 -30.05 12.43 -2.22
N LYS A 35 -29.56 11.29 -1.73
CA LYS A 35 -29.68 9.99 -2.39
C LYS A 35 -30.92 9.26 -1.89
N SER A 36 -32.09 9.60 -2.42
CA SER A 36 -33.30 8.75 -2.34
C SER A 36 -33.75 8.21 -3.70
N ASP A 37 -33.34 8.77 -4.84
CA ASP A 37 -34.08 8.51 -6.11
C ASP A 37 -33.31 7.69 -7.18
N LYS A 38 -32.44 6.76 -6.80
CA LYS A 38 -31.66 5.96 -7.78
C LYS A 38 -31.82 4.45 -7.70
N LYS A 39 -32.96 3.94 -7.19
CA LYS A 39 -33.23 2.49 -7.13
C LYS A 39 -34.22 1.93 -8.15
N ASP A 40 -34.94 2.76 -8.92
CA ASP A 40 -36.04 2.25 -9.77
C ASP A 40 -35.79 2.18 -11.29
N LYS A 41 -34.59 2.52 -11.79
CA LYS A 41 -34.35 2.57 -13.25
C LYS A 41 -33.59 1.39 -13.85
N LYS A 42 -33.27 0.33 -13.08
CA LYS A 42 -32.47 -0.83 -13.56
C LYS A 42 -33.22 -2.17 -13.61
N ARG A 43 -34.56 -2.16 -13.51
CA ARG A 43 -35.40 -3.37 -13.46
C ARG A 43 -36.42 -3.52 -14.61
N ARG A 44 -36.22 -2.83 -15.75
CA ARG A 44 -37.16 -2.81 -16.89
C ARG A 44 -36.59 -3.27 -18.24
N LEU A 45 -35.53 -4.09 -18.25
CA LEU A 45 -35.00 -4.70 -19.48
C LEU A 45 -34.69 -6.19 -19.27
N SER A 46 -35.71 -7.00 -18.96
CA SER A 46 -35.67 -8.46 -19.10
C SER A 46 -37.06 -9.06 -18.91
N SER A 47 -37.96 -8.91 -19.88
CA SER A 47 -39.19 -9.74 -19.97
C SER A 47 -39.98 -9.43 -21.24
N LYS A 48 -39.72 -10.24 -22.28
CA LYS A 48 -40.56 -10.54 -23.46
C LYS A 48 -39.69 -11.48 -24.31
N LYS A 49 -40.12 -12.63 -24.82
CA LYS A 49 -41.45 -13.17 -25.08
C LYS A 49 -41.23 -14.67 -25.38
N LYS A 50 -42.00 -15.57 -24.75
CA LYS A 50 -42.16 -16.98 -25.18
C LYS A 50 -43.60 -17.10 -25.68
N GLN A 51 -43.79 -17.72 -26.85
CA GLN A 51 -44.95 -18.54 -27.16
C GLN A 51 -44.62 -19.50 -28.33
N PRO A 52 -45.38 -20.61 -28.47
CA PRO A 52 -44.87 -21.90 -28.91
C PRO A 52 -45.50 -22.43 -30.21
N HIS A 53 -44.88 -23.47 -30.77
CA HIS A 53 -45.40 -24.58 -31.60
C HIS A 53 -44.13 -25.35 -32.01
N GLY A 54 -44.03 -26.67 -32.08
CA GLY A 54 -44.98 -27.77 -32.11
C GLY A 54 -44.38 -28.83 -33.04
N ASP A 55 -43.99 -29.96 -32.46
CA ASP A 55 -43.91 -31.32 -33.02
C ASP A 55 -42.80 -31.87 -33.95
N ILE A 56 -42.39 -33.09 -33.54
CA ILE A 56 -41.98 -34.31 -34.27
C ILE A 56 -40.58 -34.40 -34.93
N GLY A 57 -39.84 -35.46 -34.55
CA GLY A 57 -39.08 -36.30 -35.51
C GLY A 57 -37.59 -36.59 -35.25
N SER A 58 -37.31 -37.77 -34.68
CA SER A 58 -36.29 -38.78 -35.08
C SER A 58 -34.79 -38.45 -35.32
N GLU A 59 -33.96 -39.25 -34.63
CA GLU A 59 -32.77 -40.00 -35.11
C GLU A 59 -31.49 -39.32 -35.66
N SER A 60 -30.41 -39.53 -34.89
CA SER A 60 -29.12 -40.16 -35.26
C SER A 60 -28.15 -39.58 -36.32
N THR A 61 -26.86 -39.82 -36.03
CA THR A 61 -25.66 -39.92 -36.90
C THR A 61 -24.74 -38.71 -37.14
N SER A 62 -23.52 -38.87 -36.60
CA SER A 62 -22.17 -38.68 -37.18
C SER A 62 -21.92 -37.78 -38.41
N GLY A 63 -20.90 -36.93 -38.29
CA GLY A 63 -19.76 -36.95 -39.23
C GLY A 63 -19.44 -35.68 -40.04
N LYS A 64 -18.12 -35.41 -40.16
CA LYS A 64 -17.38 -34.71 -41.25
C LYS A 64 -17.46 -33.17 -41.33
N THR A 65 -16.38 -32.45 -40.97
CA THR A 65 -15.26 -31.96 -41.81
C THR A 65 -15.63 -31.03 -42.98
N ARG A 66 -15.15 -29.78 -42.96
CA ARG A 66 -14.23 -29.20 -43.99
C ARG A 66 -13.81 -27.74 -43.66
N PRO A 67 -12.74 -27.23 -44.32
CA PRO A 67 -11.90 -26.13 -43.84
C PRO A 67 -12.19 -24.78 -44.51
N THR A 68 -11.62 -23.71 -43.94
CA THR A 68 -11.39 -22.46 -44.69
C THR A 68 -9.99 -21.93 -44.42
N VAL A 69 -9.28 -21.73 -45.53
CA VAL A 69 -7.91 -21.22 -45.71
C VAL A 69 -7.98 -19.72 -46.03
N GLY A 70 -6.97 -18.97 -45.57
CA GLY A 70 -6.64 -17.60 -46.00
C GLY A 70 -6.29 -16.73 -44.79
N GLY A 71 -5.07 -16.28 -44.52
CA GLY A 71 -3.92 -16.06 -45.39
C GLY A 71 -3.63 -14.56 -45.48
N ARG A 72 -2.95 -13.98 -44.48
CA ARG A 72 -2.14 -12.77 -44.69
C ARG A 72 -1.02 -12.69 -43.66
N GLN A 73 0.20 -12.80 -44.16
CA GLN A 73 1.46 -12.65 -43.45
C GLN A 73 1.73 -11.16 -43.27
N GLU A 74 2.11 -10.75 -42.06
CA GLU A 74 2.78 -9.47 -41.83
C GLU A 74 3.95 -9.70 -40.87
N ALA A 75 5.10 -9.16 -41.25
CA ALA A 75 6.42 -9.56 -40.83
C ALA A 75 6.74 -9.24 -39.36
N ALA A 76 7.46 -10.17 -38.75
CA ALA A 76 7.90 -10.14 -37.37
C ALA A 76 9.09 -9.19 -37.16
N ALA A 77 8.99 -8.34 -36.13
CA ALA A 77 10.14 -7.77 -35.43
C ALA A 77 10.54 -8.70 -34.27
N PRO A 78 11.83 -8.89 -33.95
CA PRO A 78 12.28 -9.96 -33.07
C PRO A 78 11.90 -9.65 -31.61
N LYS A 79 10.90 -10.37 -31.10
CA LYS A 79 10.64 -10.49 -29.66
C LYS A 79 11.54 -11.61 -29.13
N GLU A 80 12.70 -11.24 -28.61
CA GLU A 80 13.48 -12.10 -27.73
C GLU A 80 12.77 -12.19 -26.37
N ALA A 81 11.63 -12.89 -26.35
CA ALA A 81 11.01 -13.38 -25.14
C ALA A 81 11.54 -14.79 -24.92
N THR A 82 12.64 -14.89 -24.17
CA THR A 82 13.12 -16.17 -23.66
C THR A 82 12.02 -16.77 -22.77
N LYS A 83 11.31 -17.75 -23.33
CA LYS A 83 10.42 -18.66 -22.61
C LYS A 83 11.26 -19.50 -21.65
N LYS A 84 11.64 -18.93 -20.51
CA LYS A 84 11.96 -19.74 -19.33
C LYS A 84 10.64 -20.11 -18.68
N ASP A 85 10.06 -21.22 -19.15
CA ASP A 85 9.08 -22.00 -18.39
C ASP A 85 9.80 -22.60 -17.18
N HIS A 86 10.10 -21.75 -16.19
CA HIS A 86 10.37 -22.21 -14.86
C HIS A 86 9.06 -22.82 -14.37
N LYS A 87 9.09 -24.14 -14.24
CA LYS A 87 8.09 -24.99 -13.60
C LYS A 87 7.76 -24.37 -12.24
N ARG A 88 6.82 -23.42 -12.23
CA ARG A 88 6.40 -22.67 -11.05
C ARG A 88 6.00 -23.70 -10.02
N LYS A 89 6.76 -23.81 -8.92
CA LYS A 89 6.31 -24.58 -7.77
C LYS A 89 4.96 -23.96 -7.42
N LYS A 90 3.88 -24.73 -7.56
CA LYS A 90 2.56 -24.23 -7.15
C LYS A 90 2.69 -23.91 -5.67
N LEU A 91 2.55 -22.64 -5.32
CA LEU A 91 2.21 -22.23 -3.97
C LEU A 91 1.13 -23.19 -3.44
N GLY A 92 1.34 -23.71 -2.22
CA GLY A 92 0.52 -24.78 -1.68
C GLY A 92 -0.97 -24.43 -1.72
N ASN A 93 -1.85 -25.43 -1.79
CA ASN A 93 -3.29 -25.18 -1.86
C ASN A 93 -3.75 -24.33 -0.66
N PHE A 94 -4.47 -23.23 -0.94
CA PHE A 94 -5.04 -22.33 0.06
C PHE A 94 -6.55 -22.55 0.15
N PRO A 95 -7.16 -22.57 1.35
CA PRO A 95 -8.61 -22.73 1.51
C PRO A 95 -9.40 -21.44 1.20
N TYR A 96 -8.75 -20.42 0.64
CA TYR A 96 -9.29 -19.10 0.31
C TYR A 96 -8.60 -18.56 -0.96
N PRO A 97 -9.22 -17.58 -1.65
CA PRO A 97 -8.60 -16.91 -2.80
C PRO A 97 -7.31 -16.18 -2.40
N THR A 98 -6.26 -16.31 -3.20
CA THR A 98 -5.00 -15.57 -3.01
C THR A 98 -4.59 -14.85 -4.30
N ASP A 99 -3.98 -13.66 -4.15
CA ASP A 99 -3.27 -12.99 -5.25
C ASP A 99 -1.79 -13.37 -5.15
N TYR A 100 -1.20 -13.71 -6.30
CA TYR A 100 0.22 -14.03 -6.40
C TYR A 100 1.10 -12.93 -5.80
N ASN A 101 0.76 -11.66 -6.06
CA ASN A 101 1.55 -10.50 -5.64
C ASN A 101 1.38 -10.14 -4.16
N ASP A 102 0.64 -10.95 -3.39
CA ASP A 102 0.51 -10.80 -1.94
C ASP A 102 1.37 -11.78 -1.14
N HIS A 103 2.02 -12.74 -1.81
CA HIS A 103 2.85 -13.75 -1.14
C HIS A 103 4.25 -13.21 -0.80
N PHE A 104 4.32 -12.25 0.12
CA PHE A 104 5.57 -11.68 0.62
C PHE A 104 5.72 -11.92 2.11
N GLU A 105 6.81 -12.57 2.50
CA GLU A 105 7.13 -12.87 3.90
C GLU A 105 7.69 -11.64 4.60
N THR A 106 7.29 -11.43 5.85
CA THR A 106 7.81 -10.35 6.70
C THR A 106 9.28 -10.60 7.03
N PRO A 107 10.19 -9.63 6.80
CA PRO A 107 11.59 -9.83 7.12
C PRO A 107 11.85 -9.84 8.63
N LYS A 108 12.88 -10.60 9.05
CA LYS A 108 13.28 -10.73 10.47
C LYS A 108 13.55 -9.37 11.13
N CYS A 109 14.19 -8.43 10.42
CA CYS A 109 14.48 -7.10 10.94
C CYS A 109 13.21 -6.32 11.31
N ALA A 110 12.11 -6.48 10.56
CA ALA A 110 10.85 -5.81 10.88
C ALA A 110 10.29 -6.25 12.24
N TYR A 111 10.42 -7.53 12.60
CA TYR A 111 10.02 -8.01 13.92
C TYR A 111 10.93 -7.50 15.04
N TYR A 112 12.25 -7.40 14.81
CA TYR A 112 13.17 -6.81 15.80
C TYR A 112 12.84 -5.34 16.10
N ASP A 113 12.40 -4.58 15.09
CA ASP A 113 12.07 -3.17 15.25
C ASP A 113 10.93 -2.96 16.25
N ILE A 114 9.95 -3.87 16.28
CA ILE A 114 8.78 -3.81 17.18
C ILE A 114 8.97 -4.60 18.49
N LEU A 115 10.01 -5.42 18.60
CA LEU A 115 10.31 -6.25 19.77
C LEU A 115 10.20 -5.51 21.12
N PRO A 116 10.83 -4.33 21.34
CA PRO A 116 10.76 -3.65 22.63
C PRO A 116 9.34 -3.23 23.03
N LEU A 117 8.45 -3.01 22.05
CA LEU A 117 7.06 -2.69 22.33
C LEU A 117 6.25 -3.95 22.64
N MET A 118 6.49 -5.04 21.91
CA MET A 118 5.86 -6.33 22.19
C MET A 118 6.21 -6.81 23.62
N GLU A 119 7.49 -6.75 24.00
CA GLU A 119 7.96 -7.08 25.36
C GLU A 119 7.22 -6.28 26.42
N LYS A 120 7.16 -4.95 26.26
CA LYS A 120 6.52 -4.06 27.21
C LYS A 120 5.04 -4.38 27.40
N ILE A 121 4.34 -4.74 26.33
CA ILE A 121 2.91 -5.09 26.37
C ILE A 121 2.70 -6.44 27.03
N LEU A 122 3.46 -7.45 26.62
CA LEU A 122 3.33 -8.82 27.12
C LEU A 122 3.69 -8.92 28.61
N ALA A 123 4.71 -8.17 29.07
CA ALA A 123 5.08 -8.07 30.47
C ALA A 123 4.01 -7.38 31.35
N ARG A 124 3.26 -6.40 30.82
CA ARG A 124 2.17 -5.74 31.59
C ARG A 124 0.99 -6.67 31.81
N LYS A 125 0.63 -7.47 30.80
CA LYS A 125 -0.43 -8.48 30.92
C LYS A 125 -0.08 -9.59 31.92
N GLN A 126 1.17 -9.70 32.35
CA GLN A 126 1.57 -10.59 33.45
C GLN A 126 1.21 -10.01 34.81
N LYS A 127 1.37 -8.69 35.00
CA LYS A 127 1.12 -8.02 36.29
C LYS A 127 -0.36 -7.78 36.60
N ASN A 128 -1.18 -7.63 35.57
CA ASN A 128 -2.62 -7.36 35.71
C ASN A 128 -3.48 -8.64 35.72
N ALA A 129 -2.86 -9.82 35.51
CA ALA A 129 -3.53 -11.07 35.78
C ALA A 129 -3.54 -11.26 37.30
N GLU A 130 -4.64 -10.89 37.96
CA GLU A 130 -4.86 -11.28 39.36
C GLU A 130 -4.64 -12.79 39.51
N PRO A 131 -4.09 -13.25 40.66
CA PRO A 131 -4.03 -14.66 41.01
C PRO A 131 -5.45 -15.13 41.35
N GLN A 132 -6.35 -15.17 40.38
CA GLN A 132 -7.57 -15.93 40.52
C GLN A 132 -7.20 -17.40 40.35
N ASN A 133 -7.47 -18.17 41.40
CA ASN A 133 -7.54 -19.64 41.45
C ASN A 133 -8.43 -20.20 40.32
N LYS A 134 -8.00 -20.06 39.07
CA LYS A 134 -8.59 -20.71 37.90
C LYS A 134 -7.65 -21.82 37.50
N GLN A 135 -7.83 -22.96 38.18
CA GLN A 135 -7.31 -24.25 37.77
C GLN A 135 -7.53 -24.39 36.25
N GLY A 136 -6.46 -24.39 35.45
CA GLY A 136 -6.52 -24.57 34.00
C GLY A 136 -6.33 -23.31 33.13
N CYS A 137 -6.15 -22.11 33.69
CA CYS A 137 -5.77 -20.94 32.88
C CYS A 137 -4.26 -20.94 32.62
N THR A 138 -3.84 -21.23 31.39
CA THR A 138 -2.43 -21.16 31.00
C THR A 138 -1.97 -19.69 31.00
N ASN A 139 -0.84 -19.39 31.65
CA ASN A 139 -0.18 -18.07 31.56
C ASN A 139 0.42 -17.77 30.17
N GLU A 140 0.18 -18.65 29.19
CA GLU A 140 0.61 -18.51 27.80
C GLU A 140 0.06 -17.21 27.19
N LYS A 141 0.91 -16.50 26.46
CA LYS A 141 0.55 -15.31 25.69
C LYS A 141 0.44 -15.64 24.22
N ILE A 142 -0.64 -15.20 23.58
CA ILE A 142 -0.90 -15.55 22.17
C ILE A 142 -0.67 -14.36 21.25
N ILE A 143 0.27 -14.50 20.31
CA ILE A 143 0.45 -13.56 19.21
C ILE A 143 -0.24 -14.13 17.98
N TYR A 144 -1.15 -13.35 17.39
CA TYR A 144 -1.91 -13.78 16.22
C TYR A 144 -1.40 -13.11 14.95
N ASP A 145 -1.14 -13.92 13.93
CA ASP A 145 -0.91 -13.47 12.55
C ASP A 145 -1.92 -14.19 11.62
N PRO A 146 -2.99 -13.50 11.17
CA PRO A 146 -4.05 -14.12 10.38
C PRO A 146 -3.68 -14.46 8.94
N TYR A 147 -2.61 -13.89 8.39
CA TYR A 147 -2.30 -14.05 6.96
C TYR A 147 -1.17 -15.04 6.76
N TYR A 148 -1.52 -16.21 6.26
CA TYR A 148 -0.58 -17.29 6.04
C TYR A 148 -0.03 -17.27 4.61
N CYS A 149 1.30 -17.25 4.48
CA CYS A 149 2.01 -17.47 3.22
C CYS A 149 2.63 -18.88 3.19
N THR A 150 3.89 -19.03 3.63
CA THR A 150 4.57 -20.35 3.75
C THR A 150 4.72 -20.84 5.18
N GLY A 151 4.38 -20.01 6.17
CA GLY A 151 4.61 -20.27 7.58
C GLY A 151 5.93 -19.69 8.12
N ARG A 152 6.82 -19.18 7.24
CA ARG A 152 8.12 -18.61 7.63
C ARG A 152 7.99 -17.42 8.56
N ALA A 153 6.97 -16.58 8.40
CA ALA A 153 6.64 -15.49 9.32
C ALA A 153 6.63 -15.93 10.80
N ALA A 154 5.98 -17.06 11.11
CA ALA A 154 5.93 -17.59 12.48
C ALA A 154 7.32 -18.03 12.98
N THR A 155 8.11 -18.69 12.13
CA THR A 155 9.49 -19.09 12.47
C THR A 155 10.36 -17.89 12.79
N LEU A 156 10.33 -16.84 11.95
CA LEU A 156 11.14 -15.63 12.13
C LEU A 156 10.70 -14.84 13.36
N LEU A 157 9.39 -14.73 13.59
CA LEU A 157 8.87 -14.07 14.79
C LEU A 157 9.26 -14.84 16.06
N ASN A 158 9.19 -16.17 16.05
CA ASN A 158 9.62 -17.01 17.17
C ASN A 158 11.10 -16.80 17.51
N ASP A 159 11.95 -16.83 16.48
CA ASP A 159 13.40 -16.59 16.58
C ASP A 159 13.70 -15.20 17.17
N VAL A 160 12.99 -14.15 16.72
CA VAL A 160 13.13 -12.80 17.33
C VAL A 160 12.71 -12.79 18.80
N LEU A 161 11.64 -13.50 19.17
CA LEU A 161 11.14 -13.55 20.55
C LEU A 161 12.05 -14.33 21.50
N GLN A 162 12.93 -15.21 21.00
CA GLN A 162 13.97 -15.86 21.83
C GLN A 162 14.97 -14.85 22.40
N HIS A 163 15.12 -13.68 21.77
CA HIS A 163 15.94 -12.59 22.30
C HIS A 163 15.19 -11.69 23.28
N SER A 164 13.96 -12.05 23.65
CA SER A 164 13.12 -11.25 24.52
C SER A 164 13.31 -11.57 26.00
N GLN A 165 13.02 -10.61 26.87
CA GLN A 165 13.02 -10.81 28.33
C GLN A 165 11.65 -11.28 28.88
N ILE A 166 10.81 -11.87 28.01
CA ILE A 166 9.47 -12.31 28.40
C ILE A 166 9.57 -13.68 29.07
N SER A 167 9.13 -13.76 30.33
CA SER A 167 9.17 -15.01 31.12
C SER A 167 7.97 -15.93 30.87
N SER A 168 6.86 -15.40 30.33
CA SER A 168 5.67 -16.21 30.03
C SER A 168 5.85 -16.95 28.71
N PRO A 169 5.36 -18.21 28.59
CA PRO A 169 5.33 -18.92 27.31
C PRO A 169 4.59 -18.09 26.26
N ILE A 170 5.10 -18.06 25.02
CA ILE A 170 4.48 -17.37 23.91
C ILE A 170 4.09 -18.38 22.84
N ARG A 171 2.83 -18.35 22.43
CA ARG A 171 2.31 -19.09 21.29
C ARG A 171 2.07 -18.16 20.13
N ILE A 172 2.67 -18.45 18.98
CA ILE A 172 2.38 -17.76 17.73
C ILE A 172 1.28 -18.54 17.02
N GLN A 173 0.10 -17.93 16.91
CA GLN A 173 -1.00 -18.47 16.15
C GLN A 173 -0.94 -17.95 14.71
N HIS A 174 -0.45 -18.80 13.82
CA HIS A 174 -0.26 -18.53 12.40
C HIS A 174 -0.63 -19.77 11.59
N GLU A 175 -1.91 -19.89 11.27
CA GLU A 175 -2.50 -21.06 10.64
C GLU A 175 -3.05 -20.68 9.26
N LYS A 176 -3.06 -21.65 8.33
CA LYS A 176 -3.62 -21.47 6.99
C LYS A 176 -5.16 -21.44 7.02
N ARG A 177 -5.72 -20.34 7.53
CA ARG A 177 -7.17 -20.11 7.72
C ARG A 177 -7.64 -18.92 6.91
N ASP A 178 -8.90 -18.97 6.48
CA ASP A 178 -9.55 -17.83 5.85
C ASP A 178 -9.92 -16.79 6.93
N PHE A 179 -9.06 -15.80 7.10
CA PHE A 179 -9.23 -14.73 8.09
C PHE A 179 -10.56 -14.00 7.96
N TYR A 180 -10.99 -13.65 6.75
CA TYR A 180 -12.21 -12.86 6.56
C TYR A 180 -13.45 -13.70 6.81
N ARG A 181 -13.41 -14.99 6.47
CA ARG A 181 -14.44 -15.93 6.89
C ARG A 181 -14.50 -16.06 8.40
N ASP A 182 -13.34 -16.16 9.06
CA ASP A 182 -13.28 -16.23 10.53
C ASP A 182 -13.87 -14.97 11.19
N VAL A 183 -13.60 -13.78 10.65
CA VAL A 183 -14.21 -12.53 11.11
C VAL A 183 -15.72 -12.55 10.90
N LYS A 184 -16.20 -12.95 9.71
CA LYS A 184 -17.63 -12.98 9.38
C LYS A 184 -18.41 -14.00 10.24
N GLN A 185 -17.78 -15.12 10.57
CA GLN A 185 -18.39 -16.20 11.35
C GLN A 185 -18.17 -16.03 12.86
N ASN A 186 -17.44 -15.00 13.31
CA ASN A 186 -16.99 -14.82 14.68
C ASN A 186 -16.22 -16.03 15.23
N THR A 187 -15.45 -16.69 14.36
CA THR A 187 -14.59 -17.85 14.69
C THR A 187 -13.10 -17.48 14.75
N VAL A 188 -12.79 -16.17 14.80
CA VAL A 188 -11.43 -15.69 15.05
C VAL A 188 -10.95 -16.26 16.38
N PRO A 189 -9.76 -16.88 16.42
CA PRO A 189 -9.24 -17.46 17.65
C PRO A 189 -9.00 -16.38 18.73
N GLN A 190 -8.90 -16.81 19.98
CA GLN A 190 -8.51 -15.89 21.06
C GLN A 190 -7.03 -15.56 20.94
N TYR A 191 -6.68 -14.28 21.15
CA TYR A 191 -5.31 -13.83 21.12
C TYR A 191 -5.09 -12.59 21.99
N ASP A 192 -3.82 -12.34 22.33
CA ASP A 192 -3.42 -11.20 23.15
C ASP A 192 -2.97 -9.99 22.35
N ILE A 193 -2.23 -10.22 21.26
CA ILE A 193 -1.66 -9.19 20.38
C ILE A 193 -1.82 -9.64 18.93
N LEU A 194 -2.22 -8.72 18.04
CA LEU A 194 -2.19 -8.94 16.59
C LEU A 194 -0.85 -8.42 16.03
N VAL A 195 -0.08 -9.27 15.35
CA VAL A 195 1.16 -8.88 14.68
C VAL A 195 1.11 -9.45 13.27
N THR A 196 1.07 -8.59 12.25
CA THR A 196 0.87 -9.10 10.88
C THR A 196 1.34 -8.15 9.79
N ASN A 197 1.61 -8.72 8.62
CA ASN A 197 1.87 -8.05 7.35
C ASN A 197 0.73 -8.42 6.38
N PRO A 198 -0.37 -7.64 6.33
CA PRO A 198 -1.52 -8.00 5.51
C PRO A 198 -1.18 -7.98 4.01
N PRO A 199 -1.91 -8.74 3.19
CA PRO A 199 -1.91 -8.59 1.74
C PRO A 199 -2.12 -7.14 1.30
N TYR A 200 -1.46 -6.72 0.22
CA TYR A 200 -1.50 -5.34 -0.27
C TYR A 200 -2.39 -5.16 -1.50
N SER A 201 -2.91 -6.23 -2.09
CA SER A 201 -3.97 -6.17 -3.08
C SER A 201 -5.32 -5.79 -2.45
N GLY A 202 -6.34 -5.59 -3.30
CA GLY A 202 -7.73 -5.40 -2.90
C GLY A 202 -7.97 -4.41 -1.75
N ASP A 203 -8.91 -4.78 -0.89
CA ASP A 203 -9.31 -4.08 0.33
C ASP A 203 -8.71 -4.67 1.61
N HIS A 204 -7.76 -5.61 1.49
CA HIS A 204 -7.15 -6.33 2.61
C HIS A 204 -6.59 -5.42 3.71
N LYS A 205 -5.92 -4.33 3.32
CA LYS A 205 -5.36 -3.32 4.25
C LYS A 205 -6.44 -2.60 5.06
N GLU A 206 -7.57 -2.29 4.43
CA GLU A 206 -8.70 -1.60 5.05
C GLU A 206 -9.42 -2.54 6.01
N GLN A 207 -9.76 -3.75 5.54
CA GLN A 207 -10.40 -4.77 6.36
C GLN A 207 -9.54 -5.20 7.57
N CYS A 208 -8.22 -5.33 7.38
CA CYS A 208 -7.29 -5.64 8.46
C CYS A 208 -7.24 -4.52 9.50
N LEU A 209 -7.16 -3.27 9.05
CA LEU A 209 -7.15 -2.10 9.94
C LEU A 209 -8.45 -2.00 10.74
N ASP A 210 -9.60 -2.14 10.08
CA ASP A 210 -10.91 -2.09 10.72
C ASP A 210 -11.05 -3.18 11.79
N PHE A 211 -10.62 -4.40 11.46
CA PHE A 211 -10.57 -5.48 12.44
C PHE A 211 -9.65 -5.12 13.62
N ALA A 212 -8.40 -4.74 13.37
CA ALA A 212 -7.42 -4.43 14.41
C ALA A 212 -7.90 -3.31 15.36
N VAL A 213 -8.45 -2.24 14.80
CA VAL A 213 -8.99 -1.11 15.56
C VAL A 213 -10.24 -1.51 16.34
N SER A 214 -11.14 -2.31 15.76
CA SER A 214 -12.32 -2.79 16.48
C SER A 214 -11.94 -3.65 17.70
N GLN A 215 -10.93 -4.52 17.54
CA GLN A 215 -10.43 -5.40 18.59
C GLN A 215 -9.72 -4.60 19.69
N LEU A 216 -9.00 -3.55 19.31
CA LEU A 216 -8.40 -2.62 20.26
C LEU A 216 -9.46 -1.86 21.05
N LYS A 217 -10.49 -1.29 20.39
CA LYS A 217 -11.56 -0.53 21.05
C LYS A 217 -12.42 -1.39 21.97
N LYS A 218 -12.78 -2.60 21.51
CA LYS A 218 -13.69 -3.51 22.22
C LYS A 218 -13.01 -4.31 23.34
N TYR A 219 -11.80 -4.80 23.10
CA TYR A 219 -11.12 -5.75 24.00
C TYR A 219 -9.77 -5.25 24.50
N GLY A 220 -9.31 -4.08 24.09
CA GLY A 220 -7.98 -3.58 24.44
C GLY A 220 -6.84 -4.39 23.83
N ARG A 221 -7.08 -5.13 22.73
CA ARG A 221 -6.06 -5.94 22.06
C ARG A 221 -5.17 -5.05 21.20
N PRO A 222 -3.88 -4.87 21.54
CA PRO A 222 -2.97 -4.08 20.73
C PRO A 222 -2.64 -4.78 19.43
N PHE A 223 -2.20 -3.98 18.46
CA PHE A 223 -1.85 -4.47 17.13
C PHE A 223 -0.58 -3.83 16.59
N PHE A 224 0.08 -4.56 15.70
CA PHE A 224 1.20 -4.15 14.89
C PHE A 224 0.90 -4.59 13.44
N LEU A 225 0.64 -3.62 12.56
CA LEU A 225 0.35 -3.88 11.15
C LEU A 225 1.49 -3.34 10.29
N LEU A 226 2.20 -4.21 9.57
CA LEU A 226 3.23 -3.78 8.63
C LEU A 226 2.57 -3.45 7.29
N MET A 227 2.48 -2.16 6.96
CA MET A 227 1.81 -1.71 5.75
C MET A 227 2.63 -0.65 5.02
N PRO A 228 2.34 -0.39 3.73
CA PRO A 228 2.98 0.69 3.00
C PRO A 228 2.75 2.02 3.69
N ASN A 229 3.76 2.88 3.70
CA ASN A 229 3.72 4.18 4.34
C ASN A 229 2.58 5.08 3.82
N TYR A 230 2.18 4.94 2.55
CA TYR A 230 1.10 5.72 1.96
C TYR A 230 -0.27 5.44 2.59
N VAL A 231 -0.43 4.33 3.33
CA VAL A 231 -1.69 3.97 4.01
C VAL A 231 -2.06 5.05 5.03
N ALA A 232 -1.09 5.65 5.72
CA ALA A 232 -1.32 6.70 6.70
C ALA A 232 -2.02 7.94 6.12
N MET A 233 -1.92 8.16 4.81
CA MET A 233 -2.56 9.27 4.09
C MET A 233 -3.95 8.93 3.53
N LYS A 234 -4.38 7.67 3.65
CA LYS A 234 -5.66 7.22 3.09
C LYS A 234 -6.83 7.67 3.95
N GLU A 235 -7.94 7.93 3.28
CA GLU A 235 -9.17 8.36 3.93
C GLU A 235 -9.73 7.30 4.87
N TYR A 236 -9.71 6.02 4.47
CA TYR A 236 -10.14 4.92 5.34
C TYR A 236 -9.30 4.87 6.61
N PHE A 237 -7.98 5.04 6.51
CA PHE A 237 -7.10 5.02 7.68
C PHE A 237 -7.46 6.15 8.66
N ARG A 238 -7.61 7.37 8.14
CA ARG A 238 -8.01 8.53 8.94
C ARG A 238 -9.37 8.32 9.59
N LYS A 239 -10.34 7.77 8.87
CA LYS A 239 -11.67 7.47 9.41
C LYS A 239 -11.58 6.42 10.52
N THR A 240 -10.93 5.28 10.29
CA THR A 240 -10.91 4.20 11.27
C THR A 240 -10.16 4.57 12.55
N VAL A 241 -9.03 5.28 12.43
CA VAL A 241 -8.17 5.63 13.57
C VAL A 241 -8.64 6.90 14.29
N LEU A 242 -9.13 7.91 13.57
CA LEU A 242 -9.50 9.21 14.14
C LEU A 242 -11.00 9.34 14.45
N ASN A 243 -11.88 8.49 13.94
CA ASN A 243 -13.30 8.59 14.25
C ASN A 243 -13.59 8.05 15.65
N ASP A 244 -14.18 8.94 16.46
CA ASP A 244 -14.50 8.74 17.87
C ASP A 244 -15.93 8.22 18.12
N ASN A 245 -16.76 8.12 17.08
CA ASN A 245 -18.17 7.73 17.23
C ASN A 245 -18.31 6.21 17.28
N ASP A 246 -18.12 5.62 18.46
CA ASP A 246 -18.56 4.24 18.74
C ASP A 246 -20.02 4.17 19.26
N GLY A 247 -20.74 5.30 19.26
CA GLY A 247 -22.11 5.40 19.75
C GLY A 247 -22.25 5.32 21.28
N SER A 248 -21.15 5.12 22.02
CA SER A 248 -21.18 4.96 23.49
C SER A 248 -21.02 6.28 24.26
N GLY A 249 -20.84 7.41 23.57
CA GLY A 249 -20.55 8.71 24.19
C GLY A 249 -19.15 8.82 24.82
N SER A 250 -18.39 7.72 24.92
CA SER A 250 -17.03 7.70 25.44
C SER A 250 -16.00 7.88 24.32
N LYS A 251 -15.23 8.97 24.35
CA LYS A 251 -14.25 9.33 23.32
C LYS A 251 -12.98 8.47 23.42
N LYS A 252 -13.08 7.18 23.05
CA LYS A 252 -11.92 6.26 23.00
C LYS A 252 -11.10 6.49 21.73
N VAL A 253 -10.31 7.55 21.76
CA VAL A 253 -9.28 7.82 20.74
C VAL A 253 -8.26 6.69 20.78
N VAL A 254 -8.02 6.05 19.63
CA VAL A 254 -6.95 5.07 19.48
C VAL A 254 -5.62 5.80 19.44
N GLN A 255 -4.74 5.53 20.40
CA GLN A 255 -3.36 5.99 20.32
C GLN A 255 -2.61 5.12 19.30
N THR A 256 -2.12 5.76 18.24
CA THR A 256 -1.30 5.11 17.23
C THR A 256 0.14 5.61 17.28
N PHE A 257 1.09 4.71 17.08
CA PHE A 257 2.49 5.00 16.83
C PHE A 257 2.88 4.44 15.47
N TYR A 258 3.91 5.01 14.86
CA TYR A 258 4.51 4.47 13.66
C TYR A 258 5.96 4.12 13.94
N ILE A 259 6.39 2.93 13.53
CA ILE A 259 7.80 2.56 13.52
C ILE A 259 8.24 2.46 12.07
N ALA A 260 9.10 3.39 11.68
CA ALA A 260 9.71 3.43 10.36
C ALA A 260 11.11 2.80 10.42
N PRO A 261 11.49 1.95 9.46
CA PRO A 261 12.85 1.43 9.39
C PRO A 261 13.88 2.56 9.22
N SER A 262 15.16 2.26 9.45
CA SER A 262 16.22 3.19 9.06
C SER A 262 16.18 3.44 7.56
N SER A 263 16.47 4.67 7.14
CA SER A 263 16.61 5.00 5.72
C SER A 263 17.76 4.23 5.05
N MET A 264 18.71 3.70 5.82
CA MET A 264 19.83 2.89 5.33
C MET A 264 19.49 1.40 5.22
N SER A 265 18.41 0.95 5.85
CA SER A 265 18.00 -0.46 5.85
C SER A 265 16.47 -0.55 5.78
N PRO A 266 15.88 -0.26 4.60
CA PRO A 266 14.45 -0.47 4.39
C PRO A 266 14.11 -1.96 4.50
N TYR A 267 12.84 -2.27 4.76
CA TYR A 267 12.38 -3.66 4.76
C TYR A 267 12.40 -4.23 3.34
N GLU A 268 13.12 -5.33 3.17
CA GLU A 268 13.14 -6.14 1.97
C GLU A 268 12.26 -7.37 2.19
N TYR A 269 11.52 -7.77 1.16
CA TYR A 269 10.52 -8.82 1.27
C TYR A 269 10.89 -10.01 0.39
N ASP A 270 10.79 -11.19 0.96
CA ASP A 270 11.02 -12.44 0.25
C ASP A 270 9.71 -12.98 -0.30
N HIS A 271 9.68 -13.24 -1.60
CA HIS A 271 8.62 -14.02 -2.23
C HIS A 271 9.03 -15.50 -2.25
N PRO A 272 8.14 -16.46 -1.91
CA PRO A 272 8.51 -17.87 -1.76
C PRO A 272 9.02 -18.52 -3.05
N ASP A 273 8.57 -18.04 -4.21
CA ASP A 273 9.05 -18.52 -5.51
C ASP A 273 10.37 -17.84 -5.97
N GLY A 274 10.97 -16.96 -5.15
CA GLY A 274 12.11 -16.13 -5.54
C GLY A 274 11.77 -15.09 -6.61
N THR A 275 10.48 -14.87 -6.86
CA THR A 275 9.96 -13.93 -7.85
C THR A 275 9.51 -12.65 -7.19
N GLY A 276 10.05 -11.52 -7.56
CA GLY A 276 9.65 -10.25 -6.99
C GLY A 276 10.54 -9.14 -7.48
N TYR A 277 10.17 -7.91 -7.16
CA TYR A 277 11.10 -6.81 -7.31
C TYR A 277 12.14 -6.90 -6.19
N GLN A 278 13.43 -6.77 -6.53
CA GLN A 278 14.51 -6.70 -5.54
C GLN A 278 14.27 -5.58 -4.52
N VAL A 279 13.62 -4.50 -4.95
CA VAL A 279 13.27 -3.36 -4.11
C VAL A 279 11.75 -3.14 -4.18
N PRO A 280 11.04 -3.10 -3.04
CA PRO A 280 9.62 -2.81 -3.04
C PRO A 280 9.37 -1.39 -3.58
N PRO A 281 8.30 -1.17 -4.37
CA PRO A 281 7.99 0.15 -4.94
C PRO A 281 7.43 1.15 -3.92
N PHE A 282 7.51 0.83 -2.63
CA PHE A 282 7.05 1.60 -1.49
C PHE A 282 7.94 1.31 -0.28
N ALA A 283 8.00 2.25 0.64
CA ALA A 283 8.51 1.99 1.99
C ALA A 283 7.37 1.47 2.86
N SER A 284 7.68 0.53 3.74
CA SER A 284 6.73 0.01 4.73
C SER A 284 7.06 0.54 6.12
N VAL A 285 6.02 0.70 6.93
CA VAL A 285 6.12 1.12 8.34
C VAL A 285 5.17 0.28 9.17
N TRP A 286 5.51 0.06 10.43
CA TRP A 286 4.58 -0.54 11.37
C TRP A 286 3.60 0.49 11.88
N TYR A 287 2.31 0.18 11.78
CA TYR A 287 1.21 0.90 12.40
C TYR A 287 0.87 0.20 13.71
N CYS A 288 1.14 0.86 14.82
CA CYS A 288 1.05 0.27 16.16
C CYS A 288 -0.12 0.90 16.92
N GLY A 289 -1.16 0.11 17.22
CA GLY A 289 -2.29 0.54 18.03
C GLY A 289 -2.19 -0.04 19.43
N LEU A 290 -2.13 0.82 20.46
CA LEU A 290 -1.86 0.42 21.83
C LEU A 290 -3.02 0.81 22.76
N ALA A 291 -3.43 -0.10 23.64
CA ALA A 291 -4.52 0.14 24.59
C ALA A 291 -3.97 0.92 25.79
N TYR A 292 -4.13 2.24 25.79
CA TYR A 292 -3.77 3.09 26.92
C TYR A 292 -4.99 3.83 27.44
N THR A 293 -5.24 3.66 28.73
CA THR A 293 -6.28 4.39 29.48
C THR A 293 -5.82 5.81 29.86
N GLU A 294 -4.50 6.04 29.98
CA GLU A 294 -3.91 7.34 30.33
C GLU A 294 -2.90 7.82 29.28
N ARG A 295 -3.23 8.93 28.59
CA ARG A 295 -2.61 9.32 27.30
C ARG A 295 -1.15 9.79 27.39
N THR A 296 -0.72 10.44 28.47
CA THR A 296 0.55 11.21 28.47
C THR A 296 1.73 10.43 29.05
N SER A 297 1.62 9.91 30.27
CA SER A 297 2.72 9.21 30.96
C SER A 297 3.11 7.90 30.27
N GLN A 298 2.13 7.18 29.71
CA GLN A 298 2.39 5.89 29.07
C GLN A 298 3.05 6.05 27.69
N SER A 299 2.69 7.07 26.92
CA SER A 299 3.28 7.37 25.61
C SER A 299 4.76 7.73 25.70
N LYS A 300 5.17 8.44 26.76
CA LYS A 300 6.59 8.71 27.03
C LYS A 300 7.34 7.43 27.34
N SER A 301 6.82 6.62 28.26
CA SER A 301 7.42 5.34 28.64
C SER A 301 7.59 4.37 27.47
N VAL A 302 6.69 4.37 26.50
CA VAL A 302 6.79 3.57 25.26
C VAL A 302 7.97 4.02 24.41
N ILE A 303 8.07 5.32 24.14
CA ILE A 303 9.17 5.88 23.35
C ILE A 303 10.51 5.66 24.06
N ASP A 304 10.58 5.92 25.36
CA ASP A 304 11.82 5.75 26.13
C ASP A 304 12.28 4.28 26.10
N THR A 305 11.35 3.32 26.22
CA THR A 305 11.67 1.88 26.07
C THR A 305 12.19 1.56 24.68
N PHE A 306 11.53 2.05 23.62
CA PHE A 306 11.94 1.84 22.24
C PHE A 306 13.34 2.43 21.97
N VAL A 307 13.56 3.69 22.35
CA VAL A 307 14.82 4.41 22.13
C VAL A 307 15.95 3.75 22.91
N LYS A 308 15.71 3.37 24.18
CA LYS A 308 16.70 2.66 25.00
C LYS A 308 17.12 1.35 24.35
N PHE A 309 16.15 0.54 23.92
CA PHE A 309 16.41 -0.76 23.31
C PHE A 309 17.28 -0.64 22.06
N HIS A 310 16.92 0.25 21.14
CA HIS A 310 17.64 0.41 19.86
C HIS A 310 18.98 1.14 20.03
N SER A 311 19.10 2.08 20.96
CA SER A 311 20.36 2.78 21.23
C SER A 311 21.45 1.87 21.83
N LEU A 312 21.05 0.84 22.59
CA LEU A 312 21.99 -0.15 23.14
C LEU A 312 22.57 -1.07 22.07
N ARG A 313 21.86 -1.27 20.96
CA ARG A 313 22.26 -2.19 19.88
C ARG A 313 23.04 -1.49 18.77
N ASP A 314 22.71 -0.24 18.46
CA ASP A 314 23.44 0.59 17.51
C ASP A 314 23.64 2.00 18.09
N PRO A 315 24.75 2.23 18.81
CA PRO A 315 25.09 3.54 19.37
C PRO A 315 25.25 4.63 18.30
N SER A 316 25.58 4.26 17.05
CA SER A 316 25.78 5.20 15.95
C SER A 316 24.47 5.82 15.46
N ARG A 317 23.33 5.16 15.75
CA ARG A 317 21.96 5.51 15.31
C ARG A 317 21.78 5.58 13.80
N LYS A 318 22.78 5.23 12.99
CA LYS A 318 22.68 5.29 11.53
C LYS A 318 21.79 4.17 10.99
N GLY A 319 21.71 3.03 11.69
CA GLY A 319 20.89 1.89 11.34
C GLY A 319 19.60 1.74 12.14
N THR A 320 19.27 2.65 13.06
CA THR A 320 18.15 2.42 13.99
C THR A 320 16.79 2.79 13.41
N PRO A 321 15.75 1.98 13.69
CA PRO A 321 14.39 2.36 13.35
C PRO A 321 13.94 3.58 14.17
N ARG A 322 12.97 4.32 13.64
CA ARG A 322 12.44 5.55 14.24
C ARG A 322 10.99 5.35 14.66
N ILE A 323 10.68 5.64 15.92
CA ILE A 323 9.32 5.69 16.44
C ILE A 323 8.78 7.12 16.38
N VAL A 324 7.56 7.30 15.88
CA VAL A 324 6.86 8.59 15.82
C VAL A 324 5.42 8.46 16.29
N ARG A 325 4.85 9.54 16.83
CA ARG A 325 3.52 9.57 17.47
C ARG A 325 2.40 10.05 16.57
N SER A 326 2.75 10.67 15.44
CA SER A 326 1.77 11.31 14.57
C SER A 326 2.15 11.17 13.12
N LEU A 327 1.14 11.32 12.24
CA LEU A 327 1.34 11.42 10.81
C LEU A 327 2.25 12.61 10.45
N GLN A 328 2.14 13.71 11.19
CA GLN A 328 2.96 14.90 10.95
C GLN A 328 4.44 14.62 11.23
N GLU A 329 4.75 13.97 12.35
CA GLU A 329 6.11 13.51 12.64
C GLU A 329 6.60 12.52 11.58
N LEU A 330 5.75 11.59 11.13
CA LEU A 330 6.08 10.65 10.08
C LEU A 330 6.44 11.35 8.75
N ILE A 331 5.74 12.44 8.42
CA ILE A 331 6.06 13.28 7.25
C ILE A 331 7.39 14.01 7.45
N ILE A 332 7.61 14.62 8.63
CA ILE A 332 8.84 15.36 8.96
C ILE A 332 10.08 14.48 8.83
N ILE A 333 10.01 13.22 9.28
CA ILE A 333 11.14 12.28 9.18
C ILE A 333 11.32 11.68 7.77
N GLY A 334 10.52 12.10 6.79
CA GLY A 334 10.52 11.57 5.42
C GLY A 334 9.91 10.17 5.31
N GLY A 335 9.22 9.69 6.33
CA GLY A 335 8.57 8.38 6.34
C GLY A 335 7.39 8.30 5.39
N VAL A 336 6.75 9.42 5.08
CA VAL A 336 5.67 9.56 4.08
C VAL A 336 5.84 10.87 3.32
N SER A 337 5.62 10.85 2.00
CA SER A 337 5.52 12.10 1.23
C SER A 337 4.25 12.84 1.65
N GLY A 338 4.42 14.03 2.25
CA GLY A 338 3.29 14.93 2.55
C GLY A 338 2.58 15.45 1.29
N GLU A 339 3.19 15.27 0.10
CA GLU A 339 2.60 15.67 -1.15
C GLU A 339 1.51 14.71 -1.61
N ARG A 340 0.39 15.26 -2.09
CA ARG A 340 -0.62 14.46 -2.78
C ARG A 340 -0.01 13.86 -4.04
N ARG A 341 0.08 12.53 -4.08
CA ARG A 341 0.54 11.79 -5.27
C ARG A 341 -0.27 12.23 -6.50
N LYS A 342 0.43 12.71 -7.53
CA LYS A 342 -0.19 13.12 -8.79
C LYS A 342 -0.95 11.93 -9.41
N ASN A 343 -2.10 12.22 -10.02
CA ASN A 343 -2.92 11.23 -10.73
C ASN A 343 -2.06 10.40 -11.72
N PRO A 344 -2.27 9.07 -11.86
CA PRO A 344 -1.52 8.21 -12.79
C PRO A 344 -1.34 8.78 -14.20
N ARG A 345 -2.37 9.41 -14.77
CA ARG A 345 -2.28 10.05 -16.10
C ARG A 345 -1.29 11.21 -16.11
N ARG A 346 -1.32 12.06 -15.07
CA ARG A 346 -0.35 13.16 -14.91
C ARG A 346 1.07 12.64 -14.73
N ARG A 347 1.26 11.58 -13.95
CA ARG A 347 2.58 10.92 -13.79
C ARG A 347 3.09 10.35 -15.11
N ARG A 348 2.22 9.67 -15.88
CA ARG A 348 2.57 9.15 -17.20
C ARG A 348 2.95 10.26 -18.17
N LYS A 349 2.20 11.37 -18.18
CA LYS A 349 2.52 12.55 -18.99
C LYS A 349 3.85 13.18 -18.59
N MET A 350 4.12 13.32 -17.29
CA MET A 350 5.41 13.83 -16.80
C MET A 350 6.57 12.91 -17.18
N LEU A 351 6.39 11.59 -17.09
CA LEU A 351 7.41 10.62 -17.49
C LEU A 351 7.68 10.71 -19.01
N GLN A 352 6.64 10.81 -19.83
CA GLN A 352 6.77 11.01 -21.29
C GLN A 352 7.47 12.34 -21.61
N GLN A 353 7.12 13.42 -20.92
CA GLN A 353 7.77 14.73 -21.11
C GLN A 353 9.24 14.71 -20.70
N ALA A 354 9.59 14.03 -19.60
CA ALA A 354 10.98 13.87 -19.16
C ALA A 354 11.81 13.07 -20.19
N MET A 355 11.25 11.98 -20.73
CA MET A 355 11.91 11.20 -21.79
C MET A 355 12.10 11.99 -23.09
N MET A 356 11.15 12.85 -23.45
CA MET A 356 11.28 13.72 -24.63
C MET A 356 12.28 14.87 -24.42
N GLY A 357 12.41 15.37 -23.20
CA GLY A 357 13.38 16.42 -22.85
C GLY A 357 14.82 15.95 -22.97
N SER A 358 15.14 14.76 -22.46
CA SER A 358 16.51 14.22 -22.51
C SER A 358 17.04 13.95 -23.93
N ASN A 359 16.16 13.76 -24.92
CA ASN A 359 16.59 13.55 -26.32
C ASN A 359 16.96 14.85 -27.05
N ARG A 360 16.53 16.01 -26.56
CA ARG A 360 16.89 17.31 -27.17
C ARG A 360 18.28 17.76 -26.77
N ASP A 361 18.73 17.45 -25.56
CA ASP A 361 20.06 17.85 -25.10
C ASP A 361 21.17 16.96 -25.70
N ALA A 362 20.85 15.72 -26.08
CA ALA A 362 21.80 14.81 -26.73
C ALA A 362 22.15 15.19 -28.19
N THR A 363 21.33 16.03 -28.85
CA THR A 363 21.57 16.46 -30.23
C THR A 363 22.28 17.82 -30.36
N ALA A 364 22.52 18.52 -29.25
CA ALA A 364 23.13 19.85 -29.25
C ALA A 364 24.65 19.89 -29.01
N VAL A 365 25.32 18.76 -28.77
CA VAL A 365 26.77 18.70 -28.45
C VAL A 365 27.65 18.32 -29.67
N GLY A 366 27.07 18.27 -30.87
CA GLY A 366 27.77 17.91 -32.11
C GLY A 366 28.10 19.09 -33.04
N SER A 367 28.66 20.19 -32.54
CA SER A 367 29.24 21.22 -33.43
C SER A 367 30.24 22.13 -32.71
N VAL A 368 31.41 21.58 -32.35
CA VAL A 368 32.62 22.39 -32.15
C VAL A 368 33.63 21.89 -33.17
N GLY A 369 33.75 22.62 -34.27
CA GLY A 369 34.70 22.34 -35.33
C GLY A 369 36.13 22.54 -34.83
N VAL A 370 36.88 21.45 -34.75
CA VAL A 370 38.33 21.48 -34.69
C VAL A 370 38.84 21.77 -36.10
N LYS A 371 39.46 22.94 -36.28
CA LYS A 371 40.23 23.26 -37.48
C LYS A 371 41.60 22.58 -37.36
N THR A 372 41.83 21.55 -38.15
CA THR A 372 43.17 21.07 -38.47
C THR A 372 43.37 21.22 -39.97
N SER A 373 44.36 22.04 -40.33
CA SER A 373 44.96 22.10 -41.66
C SER A 373 45.63 20.76 -41.96
N ASP A 374 45.30 20.15 -43.09
CA ASP A 374 46.32 19.55 -43.93
C ASP A 374 45.80 19.26 -45.34
N THR A 375 46.78 19.18 -46.24
CA THR A 375 46.73 19.43 -47.67
C THR A 375 46.71 18.12 -48.46
N LEU A 376 46.18 18.18 -49.69
CA LEU A 376 46.34 17.26 -50.83
C LEU A 376 45.41 16.03 -50.89
N GLY A 377 44.79 15.86 -52.07
CA GLY A 377 44.53 14.53 -52.61
C GLY A 377 43.14 14.28 -53.19
N GLU A 378 43.00 14.58 -54.48
CA GLU A 378 42.24 13.80 -55.47
C GLU A 378 40.72 13.91 -55.63
N GLN A 379 40.40 13.79 -56.93
CA GLN A 379 39.17 14.04 -57.64
C GLN A 379 38.27 12.81 -57.58
N SER A 380 36.95 13.02 -57.49
CA SER A 380 35.99 12.16 -58.22
C SER A 380 34.63 12.83 -58.29
N THR A 381 34.25 13.13 -59.52
CA THR A 381 32.95 13.64 -59.94
C THR A 381 31.89 12.55 -59.84
N ASN A 382 30.74 12.82 -59.22
CA ASN A 382 29.48 12.36 -59.80
C ASN A 382 28.26 13.19 -59.38
N LYS A 383 27.71 13.89 -60.37
CA LYS A 383 26.42 14.57 -60.36
C LYS A 383 25.29 13.54 -60.33
N ARG A 384 24.32 13.69 -59.44
CA ARG A 384 22.91 13.41 -59.79
C ARG A 384 21.94 14.23 -58.94
N ARG A 385 21.27 15.16 -59.64
CA ARG A 385 20.12 15.96 -59.21
C ARG A 385 18.84 15.10 -59.13
N LYS A 386 17.98 15.38 -58.15
CA LYS A 386 16.49 15.41 -58.24
C LYS A 386 15.94 15.90 -56.89
N SER A 387 15.52 17.17 -56.80
CA SER A 387 14.10 17.63 -56.76
C SER A 387 13.27 16.88 -55.70
N GLY A 388 12.81 17.47 -54.59
CA GLY A 388 12.20 18.80 -54.44
C GLY A 388 10.68 18.65 -54.50
N ILE A 389 10.02 18.37 -53.37
CA ILE A 389 8.57 18.48 -53.20
C ILE A 389 8.30 19.06 -51.80
N GLU A 390 7.95 20.35 -51.79
CA GLU A 390 7.27 21.04 -50.69
C GLU A 390 5.83 20.54 -50.58
N ILE A 391 5.32 20.34 -49.36
CA ILE A 391 3.88 20.27 -49.11
C ILE A 391 3.54 21.37 -48.10
N GLU A 392 2.85 22.36 -48.64
CA GLU A 392 2.42 23.59 -48.00
C GLU A 392 1.14 23.37 -47.17
N HIS A 393 1.10 24.10 -46.05
CA HIS A 393 -0.05 24.27 -45.16
C HIS A 393 -1.29 24.82 -45.88
N ARG A 394 -2.47 24.25 -45.61
CA ARG A 394 -3.74 24.98 -45.77
C ARG A 394 -4.60 24.91 -44.52
N ARG A 395 -4.63 26.05 -43.80
CA ARG A 395 -5.70 26.47 -42.89
C ARG A 395 -6.99 26.62 -43.69
N LYS A 396 -8.11 26.11 -43.16
CA LYS A 396 -9.45 26.58 -43.51
C LYS A 396 -10.14 27.00 -42.23
N GLU A 397 -10.23 28.31 -42.06
CA GLU A 397 -11.26 28.96 -41.27
C GLU A 397 -12.58 28.87 -42.03
N GLY A 398 -13.68 28.68 -41.29
CA GLY A 398 -15.03 28.62 -41.82
C GLY A 398 -16.00 28.92 -40.69
N SER A 399 -16.34 30.21 -40.60
CA SER A 399 -17.42 30.81 -39.82
C SER A 399 -18.80 30.27 -40.24
N GLY A 400 -19.78 30.26 -39.33
CA GLY A 400 -21.17 29.98 -39.71
C GLY A 400 -22.18 29.64 -38.60
N ILE A 401 -22.63 30.66 -37.88
CA ILE A 401 -24.05 31.03 -37.66
C ILE A 401 -25.01 30.01 -36.99
N PHE A 402 -25.43 30.39 -35.78
CA PHE A 402 -26.79 30.36 -35.19
C PHE A 402 -27.90 29.50 -35.86
N LYS A 403 -28.53 28.64 -35.06
CA LYS A 403 -30.00 28.58 -34.92
C LYS A 403 -30.43 27.88 -33.63
N LYS A 404 -31.21 28.61 -32.83
CA LYS A 404 -32.05 28.12 -31.72
C LYS A 404 -33.17 27.24 -32.29
N SER A 405 -33.51 26.15 -31.60
CA SER A 405 -34.90 25.69 -31.54
C SER A 405 -35.21 25.12 -30.15
N LYS A 406 -36.21 25.74 -29.53
CA LYS A 406 -37.04 25.20 -28.44
C LYS A 406 -38.03 24.22 -29.07
N PHE A 407 -38.39 23.15 -28.36
CA PHE A 407 -39.74 22.56 -28.23
C PHE A 407 -39.55 21.48 -27.13
N ALA A 408 -40.11 21.63 -25.93
CA ALA A 408 -41.51 21.46 -25.49
C ALA A 408 -41.61 20.17 -24.68
#